data_AF-A0A061ALD6-F1
#
_entry.id   AF-A0A061ALD6-F1
#
_cell.length_a   1.000
_cell.length_b   1.000
_cell.length_c   1.000
_cell.angle_alpha   90.00
_cell.angle_beta   90.00
_cell.angle_gamma   90.00
#
_symmetry.space_group_name_H-M   'P 1'
#
loop_
_entity.id
_entity.type
_entity.pdbx_description
1 polymer ?
#
loop_
_entity_poly.entity_id
_entity_poly.type
_entity_poly.pdbx_seq_one_letter_code
_entity_poly.pdbx_strand_id
1 'polypeptide(L)'
;MSTTPPTLPPKGPLSSTPADSSVGGDSTPVSQTPTPHQHERRHIPLPQVCKTLPTHEITKLLDTLDVLKGYLITLMKDQVENEAKELDAVVKQIETYIESLHKLNSQKDETNKRLEHMHSLVQKWTATEAQMARSLQKFSRENIYTQLLSSVNDSRRLTESIQDSFLSHTVDHDEAVILEFIRNYKQERTLYYLRKEKLSRFNENRVGGLS
;
A
#
# COMPACT_ATOMS: atom_id res chain seq x y z
N MET A 1 24.58 -21.08 -2.00
CA MET A 1 23.58 -20.37 -2.82
C MET A 1 23.28 -19.04 -2.16
N SER A 2 23.61 -17.92 -2.81
CA SER A 2 23.47 -16.56 -2.27
C SER A 2 22.15 -15.93 -2.69
N THR A 3 21.30 -15.55 -1.73
CA THR A 3 19.99 -14.94 -1.98
C THR A 3 20.02 -13.43 -1.74
N THR A 4 20.18 -12.66 -2.81
CA THR A 4 20.06 -11.19 -2.79
C THR A 4 18.58 -10.76 -2.86
N PRO A 5 18.13 -9.76 -2.09
CA PRO A 5 16.77 -9.21 -2.19
C PRO A 5 16.59 -8.35 -3.46
N PRO A 6 15.35 -8.12 -3.92
CA PRO A 6 15.08 -7.36 -5.14
C PRO A 6 15.34 -5.85 -4.98
N THR A 7 15.80 -5.22 -6.06
CA THR A 7 16.22 -3.82 -6.11
C THR A 7 15.03 -2.85 -6.19
N LEU A 8 15.07 -1.78 -5.41
CA LEU A 8 14.12 -0.66 -5.47
C LEU A 8 14.49 0.35 -6.58
N PRO A 9 13.51 1.07 -7.18
CA PRO A 9 13.80 2.10 -8.18
C PRO A 9 14.57 3.29 -7.60
N PRO A 10 15.35 4.01 -8.41
CA PRO A 10 16.26 5.06 -7.93
C PRO A 10 15.51 6.30 -7.42
N LYS A 11 15.92 6.81 -6.27
CA LYS A 11 15.55 8.17 -5.81
C LYS A 11 16.41 9.19 -6.55
N GLY A 12 15.79 10.28 -7.01
CA GLY A 12 16.52 11.44 -7.53
C GLY A 12 17.37 12.12 -6.45
N PRO A 13 18.44 12.85 -6.82
CA PRO A 13 19.37 13.43 -5.87
C PRO A 13 18.76 14.62 -5.11
N LEU A 14 18.65 14.47 -3.79
CA LEU A 14 18.51 15.60 -2.86
C LEU A 14 19.83 15.73 -2.10
N SER A 15 20.66 16.68 -2.52
CA SER A 15 21.93 17.02 -1.86
C SER A 15 21.71 17.87 -0.61
N SER A 16 22.54 17.66 0.41
CA SER A 16 22.49 18.35 1.69
C SER A 16 23.06 19.79 1.65
N THR A 17 22.49 20.65 2.50
CA THR A 17 23.10 21.87 3.06
C THR A 17 24.33 21.53 3.94
N PRO A 18 25.14 22.51 4.46
CA PRO A 18 24.97 23.97 4.45
C PRO A 18 26.19 24.78 3.91
N ALA A 19 26.09 26.13 3.99
CA ALA A 19 27.12 27.18 4.16
C ALA A 19 28.59 26.88 3.74
N ASP A 20 29.32 27.76 3.03
CA ASP A 20 29.19 29.22 2.78
C ASP A 20 30.00 29.58 1.48
N SER A 21 30.22 30.79 0.95
CA SER A 21 30.17 32.19 1.44
C SER A 21 29.82 33.22 0.35
N SER A 22 29.74 34.50 0.77
CA SER A 22 29.66 35.76 0.01
C SER A 22 30.35 35.87 -1.37
N VAL A 23 29.64 36.45 -2.35
CA VAL A 23 29.87 37.83 -2.85
C VAL A 23 28.75 38.26 -3.81
N GLY A 24 28.22 39.48 -3.62
CA GLY A 24 27.60 40.32 -4.67
C GLY A 24 26.26 39.87 -5.29
N GLY A 25 25.15 40.49 -4.86
CA GLY A 25 23.84 40.33 -5.53
C GLY A 25 22.66 40.86 -4.71
N ASP A 26 22.52 42.18 -4.58
CA ASP A 26 21.33 42.77 -3.97
C ASP A 26 20.11 42.60 -4.90
N SER A 27 19.01 42.06 -4.36
CA SER A 27 17.76 41.78 -5.08
C SER A 27 16.63 41.56 -4.07
N THR A 28 16.09 42.67 -3.59
CA THR A 28 14.85 42.72 -2.81
C THR A 28 13.65 42.21 -3.64
N PRO A 29 12.55 41.74 -2.99
CA PRO A 29 11.43 41.16 -3.72
C PRO A 29 10.77 42.18 -4.64
N VAL A 30 10.65 41.84 -5.92
CA VAL A 30 9.86 42.62 -6.87
C VAL A 30 8.38 42.48 -6.51
N SER A 31 7.90 43.43 -5.72
CA SER A 31 6.47 43.73 -5.65
C SER A 31 5.95 43.90 -7.07
N GLN A 32 5.04 43.02 -7.50
CA GLN A 32 4.21 43.29 -8.65
C GLN A 32 3.22 44.40 -8.27
N THR A 33 3.69 45.65 -8.32
CA THR A 33 2.80 46.78 -8.48
C THR A 33 1.89 46.46 -9.67
N PRO A 34 0.56 46.57 -9.53
CA PRO A 34 -0.31 46.37 -10.67
C PRO A 34 0.13 47.35 -11.75
N THR A 35 0.35 46.85 -12.97
CA THR A 35 0.59 47.71 -14.14
C THR A 35 -0.48 48.78 -14.11
N PRO A 36 -0.12 50.09 -14.01
CA PRO A 36 -1.13 51.12 -13.93
C PRO A 36 -1.97 50.99 -15.19
N HIS A 37 -3.25 50.65 -15.02
CA HIS A 37 -4.19 50.61 -16.14
C HIS A 37 -4.05 51.95 -16.82
N GLN A 38 -3.48 51.96 -18.03
CA GLN A 38 -3.42 53.17 -18.81
C GLN A 38 -4.87 53.54 -19.02
N HIS A 39 -5.29 54.62 -18.36
CA HIS A 39 -6.55 55.26 -18.63
C HIS A 39 -6.36 55.96 -19.97
N GLU A 40 -6.30 55.15 -21.03
CA GLU A 40 -6.65 55.58 -22.37
C GLU A 40 -7.89 56.43 -22.19
N ARG A 41 -7.79 57.70 -22.54
CA ARG A 41 -8.92 58.62 -22.50
C ARG A 41 -9.84 58.20 -23.64
N ARG A 42 -10.58 57.10 -23.44
CA ARG A 42 -11.58 56.59 -24.37
C ARG A 42 -12.49 57.76 -24.67
N HIS A 43 -12.37 58.30 -25.88
CA HIS A 43 -13.11 59.47 -26.31
C HIS A 43 -14.57 59.05 -26.39
N ILE A 44 -15.32 59.29 -25.30
CA ILE A 44 -16.74 58.96 -25.19
C ILE A 44 -17.43 59.65 -26.38
N PRO A 45 -18.02 58.91 -27.33
CA PRO A 45 -18.65 59.50 -28.50
C PRO A 45 -19.90 60.26 -28.03
N LEU A 46 -19.90 61.60 -28.10
CA LEU A 46 -21.10 62.35 -27.76
C LEU A 46 -22.25 61.99 -28.72
N PRO A 47 -23.48 61.81 -28.21
CA PRO A 47 -24.67 61.64 -29.05
C PRO A 47 -24.76 62.71 -30.13
N GLN A 48 -25.15 62.35 -31.36
CA GLN A 48 -25.17 63.31 -32.46
C GLN A 48 -26.13 64.50 -32.23
N VAL A 49 -27.16 64.31 -31.38
CA VAL A 49 -28.07 65.35 -30.88
C VAL A 49 -27.30 66.53 -30.25
N CYS A 50 -26.18 66.26 -29.56
CA CYS A 50 -25.34 67.31 -28.95
C CYS A 50 -24.63 68.20 -29.99
N LYS A 51 -24.62 67.85 -31.28
CA LYS A 51 -24.05 68.67 -32.37
C LYS A 51 -25.06 69.63 -33.01
N THR A 52 -26.35 69.50 -32.69
CA THR A 52 -27.45 70.28 -33.28
C THR A 52 -28.20 71.17 -32.28
N LEU A 53 -27.82 71.13 -31.00
CA LEU A 53 -28.47 71.87 -29.91
C LEU A 53 -27.84 73.25 -29.67
N PRO A 54 -28.63 74.28 -29.32
CA PRO A 54 -28.11 75.59 -28.94
C PRO A 54 -27.44 75.56 -27.56
N THR A 55 -26.47 76.44 -27.34
CA THR A 55 -25.61 76.47 -26.14
C THR A 55 -26.34 76.52 -24.81
N HIS A 56 -27.52 77.15 -24.74
CA HIS A 56 -28.32 77.23 -23.50
C HIS A 56 -28.98 75.90 -23.08
N GLU A 57 -29.15 74.96 -24.02
CA GLU A 57 -29.64 73.61 -23.71
C GLU A 57 -28.48 72.68 -23.34
N ILE A 58 -27.31 72.90 -23.93
CA ILE A 58 -26.08 72.20 -23.56
C ILE A 58 -25.71 72.49 -22.10
N THR A 59 -25.87 73.74 -21.60
CA THR A 59 -25.64 74.05 -20.18
C THR A 59 -26.66 73.35 -19.27
N LYS A 60 -27.96 73.37 -19.60
CA LYS A 60 -29.00 72.63 -18.84
C LYS A 60 -28.78 71.11 -18.83
N LEU A 61 -28.22 70.57 -19.92
CA LEU A 61 -27.87 69.15 -20.03
C LEU A 61 -26.60 68.81 -19.22
N LEU A 62 -25.70 69.78 -19.04
CA LEU A 62 -24.55 69.65 -18.14
C LEU A 62 -24.96 69.73 -16.65
N ASP A 63 -25.93 70.58 -16.32
CA ASP A 63 -26.52 70.69 -14.97
C ASP A 63 -27.29 69.41 -14.57
N THR A 64 -27.89 68.70 -15.54
CA THR A 64 -28.64 67.45 -15.32
C THR A 64 -27.73 66.23 -15.27
N LEU A 65 -26.86 66.22 -14.24
CA LEU A 65 -25.86 65.20 -13.92
C LEU A 65 -26.35 63.74 -14.07
N ASP A 66 -27.60 63.44 -13.75
CA ASP A 66 -28.15 62.08 -13.82
C ASP A 66 -28.41 61.59 -15.26
N VAL A 67 -28.61 62.50 -16.21
CA VAL A 67 -28.66 62.17 -17.65
C VAL A 67 -27.26 61.77 -18.14
N LEU A 68 -26.23 62.48 -17.68
CA LEU A 68 -24.82 62.15 -17.97
C LEU A 68 -24.43 60.79 -17.37
N LYS A 69 -24.81 60.53 -16.11
CA LYS A 69 -24.64 59.21 -15.48
C LYS A 69 -25.36 58.12 -16.26
N GLY A 70 -26.62 58.35 -16.64
CA GLY A 70 -27.42 57.43 -17.44
C GLY A 70 -26.75 57.09 -18.78
N TYR A 71 -26.19 58.08 -19.47
CA TYR A 71 -25.45 57.86 -20.71
C TYR A 71 -24.14 57.10 -20.52
N LEU A 72 -23.41 57.36 -19.43
CA LEU A 72 -22.20 56.60 -19.10
C LEU A 72 -22.54 55.14 -18.73
N ILE A 73 -23.66 54.91 -18.03
CA ILE A 73 -24.18 53.58 -17.73
C ILE A 73 -24.58 52.84 -19.01
N THR A 74 -25.27 53.48 -19.97
CA THR A 74 -25.62 52.81 -21.24
C THR A 74 -24.39 52.53 -22.11
N LEU A 75 -23.37 53.39 -22.08
CA LEU A 75 -22.11 53.15 -22.80
C LEU A 75 -21.24 52.06 -22.15
N MET A 76 -21.29 51.91 -20.83
CA MET A 76 -20.63 50.80 -20.12
C MET A 76 -21.44 49.51 -20.12
N LYS A 77 -22.76 49.56 -20.37
CA LYS A 77 -23.67 48.41 -20.32
C LYS A 77 -23.14 47.24 -21.13
N ASP A 78 -22.74 47.46 -22.37
CA ASP A 78 -22.30 46.38 -23.27
C ASP A 78 -21.00 45.73 -22.78
N GLN A 79 -20.11 46.49 -22.12
CA GLN A 79 -18.90 45.93 -21.50
C GLN A 79 -19.27 45.10 -20.26
N VAL A 80 -20.10 45.64 -19.36
CA VAL A 80 -20.57 44.93 -18.14
C VAL A 80 -21.39 43.69 -18.49
N GLU A 81 -22.18 43.73 -19.56
CA GLU A 81 -22.96 42.57 -20.04
C GLU A 81 -22.06 41.49 -20.67
N ASN A 82 -20.89 41.86 -21.20
CA ASN A 82 -19.88 40.89 -21.67
C ASN A 82 -19.07 40.30 -20.51
N GLU A 83 -18.61 41.12 -19.57
CA GLU A 83 -17.96 40.67 -18.33
C GLU A 83 -18.86 39.74 -17.51
N ALA A 84 -20.17 40.01 -17.46
CA ALA A 84 -21.16 39.14 -16.83
C ALA A 84 -21.35 37.79 -17.56
N LYS A 85 -21.27 37.76 -18.91
CA LYS A 85 -21.31 36.52 -19.70
C LYS A 85 -20.04 35.69 -19.52
N GLU A 86 -18.89 36.33 -19.41
CA GLU A 86 -17.63 35.67 -19.08
C GLU A 86 -17.67 35.05 -17.68
N LEU A 87 -18.16 35.79 -16.68
CA LEU A 87 -18.34 35.28 -15.32
C LEU A 87 -19.33 34.10 -15.24
N ASP A 88 -20.46 34.18 -15.95
CA ASP A 88 -21.44 33.09 -16.06
C ASP A 88 -20.84 31.82 -16.72
N ALA A 89 -19.98 31.99 -17.74
CA ALA A 89 -19.25 30.89 -18.35
C ALA A 89 -18.22 30.26 -17.38
N VAL A 90 -17.50 31.08 -16.60
CA VAL A 90 -16.56 30.61 -15.57
C VAL A 90 -17.28 29.88 -14.44
N VAL A 91 -18.44 30.37 -13.99
CA VAL A 91 -19.27 29.69 -12.98
C VAL A 91 -19.68 28.30 -13.47
N LYS A 92 -20.19 28.17 -14.70
CA LYS A 92 -20.55 26.88 -15.31
C LYS A 92 -19.36 25.93 -15.47
N GLN A 93 -18.16 26.48 -15.74
CA GLN A 93 -16.94 25.69 -15.77
C GLN A 93 -16.56 25.17 -14.37
N ILE A 94 -16.76 25.96 -13.31
CA ILE A 94 -16.55 25.55 -11.92
C ILE A 94 -17.58 24.49 -11.51
N GLU A 95 -18.85 24.63 -11.89
CA GLU A 95 -19.91 23.64 -11.62
C GLU A 95 -19.58 22.28 -12.25
N THR A 96 -19.28 22.25 -13.56
CA THR A 96 -18.89 21.00 -14.25
C THR A 96 -17.59 20.40 -13.71
N TYR A 97 -16.66 21.22 -13.22
CA TYR A 97 -15.46 20.74 -12.52
C TYR A 97 -15.81 20.09 -11.17
N ILE A 98 -16.71 20.68 -10.37
CA ILE A 98 -17.21 20.12 -9.11
C ILE A 98 -17.91 18.76 -9.35
N GLU A 99 -18.75 18.65 -10.38
CA GLU A 99 -19.34 17.35 -10.78
C GLU A 99 -18.26 16.30 -11.11
N SER A 100 -17.21 16.70 -11.83
CA SER A 100 -16.09 15.81 -12.17
C SER A 100 -15.32 15.33 -10.93
N LEU A 101 -15.15 16.19 -9.92
CA LEU A 101 -14.51 15.86 -8.65
C LEU A 101 -15.39 14.91 -7.81
N HIS A 102 -16.71 15.11 -7.77
CA HIS A 102 -17.63 14.18 -7.10
C HIS A 102 -17.60 12.79 -7.75
N LYS A 103 -17.58 12.72 -9.09
CA LYS A 103 -17.43 11.46 -9.83
C LYS A 103 -16.10 10.78 -9.53
N LEU A 104 -14.99 11.53 -9.52
CA LEU A 104 -13.66 11.01 -9.20
C LEU A 104 -13.57 10.48 -7.76
N ASN A 105 -14.16 11.18 -6.78
CA ASN A 105 -14.16 10.69 -5.40
C ASN A 105 -15.04 9.43 -5.24
N SER A 106 -16.18 9.36 -5.93
CA SER A 106 -17.02 8.13 -5.93
C SER A 106 -16.24 6.92 -6.48
N GLN A 107 -15.51 7.09 -7.59
CA GLN A 107 -14.65 6.05 -8.16
C GLN A 107 -13.50 5.67 -7.22
N LYS A 108 -12.85 6.64 -6.58
CA LYS A 108 -11.83 6.42 -5.55
C LYS A 108 -12.39 5.56 -4.40
N ASP A 109 -13.56 5.90 -3.87
CA ASP A 109 -14.19 5.18 -2.77
C ASP A 109 -14.62 3.74 -3.16
N GLU A 110 -14.99 3.51 -4.43
CA GLU A 110 -15.19 2.16 -4.97
C GLU A 110 -13.88 1.38 -5.04
N THR A 111 -12.80 1.98 -5.56
CA THR A 111 -11.49 1.33 -5.62
C THR A 111 -10.91 1.01 -4.24
N ASN A 112 -11.14 1.87 -3.24
CA ASN A 112 -10.74 1.63 -1.85
C ASN A 112 -11.47 0.40 -1.28
N LYS A 113 -12.80 0.29 -1.43
CA LYS A 113 -13.58 -0.88 -0.99
C LYS A 113 -13.11 -2.18 -1.68
N ARG A 114 -12.77 -2.10 -2.96
CA ARG A 114 -12.20 -3.23 -3.71
C ARG A 114 -10.80 -3.61 -3.20
N LEU A 115 -9.96 -2.64 -2.86
CA LEU A 115 -8.64 -2.84 -2.27
C LEU A 115 -8.74 -3.48 -0.87
N GLU A 116 -9.61 -2.98 0.01
CA GLU A 116 -9.91 -3.59 1.31
C GLU A 116 -10.36 -5.05 1.17
N HIS A 117 -11.25 -5.34 0.23
CA HIS A 117 -11.68 -6.70 -0.06
C HIS A 117 -10.51 -7.60 -0.50
N MET A 118 -9.64 -7.12 -1.39
CA MET A 118 -8.42 -7.84 -1.80
C MET A 118 -7.45 -8.07 -0.63
N HIS A 119 -7.23 -7.09 0.24
CA HIS A 119 -6.43 -7.30 1.46
C HIS A 119 -7.04 -8.37 2.37
N SER A 120 -8.37 -8.40 2.54
CA SER A 120 -9.05 -9.47 3.30
C SER A 120 -8.87 -10.85 2.67
N LEU A 121 -8.78 -10.93 1.33
CA LEU A 121 -8.56 -12.18 0.59
C LEU A 121 -7.10 -12.65 0.73
N VAL A 122 -6.13 -11.75 0.67
CA VAL A 122 -4.70 -12.05 0.89
C VAL A 122 -4.44 -12.52 2.33
N GLN A 123 -5.10 -11.91 3.33
CA GLN A 123 -5.03 -12.38 4.72
C GLN A 123 -5.61 -13.79 4.89
N LYS A 124 -6.75 -14.10 4.24
CA LYS A 124 -7.32 -15.46 4.23
C LYS A 124 -6.40 -16.45 3.54
N TRP A 125 -5.87 -16.11 2.36
CA TRP A 125 -4.94 -16.95 1.61
C TRP A 125 -3.70 -17.29 2.43
N THR A 126 -2.99 -16.28 2.94
CA THR A 126 -1.77 -16.47 3.75
C THR A 126 -2.04 -17.25 5.03
N ALA A 127 -3.21 -17.12 5.65
CA ALA A 127 -3.61 -17.99 6.76
C ALA A 127 -3.80 -19.45 6.34
N THR A 128 -4.45 -19.73 5.20
CA THR A 128 -4.61 -21.09 4.66
C THR A 128 -3.30 -21.70 4.17
N GLU A 129 -2.41 -20.91 3.58
CA GLU A 129 -1.06 -21.31 3.16
C GLU A 129 -0.21 -21.66 4.39
N ALA A 130 -0.26 -20.85 5.45
CA ALA A 130 0.41 -21.17 6.71
C ALA A 130 -0.21 -22.40 7.41
N GLN A 131 -1.50 -22.69 7.25
CA GLN A 131 -2.12 -23.93 7.72
C GLN A 131 -1.63 -25.14 6.91
N MET A 132 -1.52 -25.01 5.58
CA MET A 132 -0.96 -26.03 4.69
C MET A 132 0.51 -26.31 5.00
N ALA A 133 1.33 -25.28 5.17
CA ALA A 133 2.74 -25.44 5.56
C ALA A 133 2.89 -26.20 6.88
N ARG A 134 2.08 -25.88 7.90
CA ARG A 134 2.07 -26.59 9.20
C ARG A 134 1.58 -28.04 9.11
N SER A 135 0.70 -28.39 8.17
CA SER A 135 0.28 -29.79 7.98
C SER A 135 1.34 -30.58 7.20
N LEU A 136 1.89 -30.02 6.12
CA LEU A 136 2.96 -30.61 5.32
C LEU A 136 4.26 -30.78 6.12
N GLN A 137 4.60 -29.85 7.03
CA GLN A 137 5.80 -29.94 7.88
C GLN A 137 5.87 -31.26 8.67
N LYS A 138 4.73 -31.82 9.09
CA LYS A 138 4.65 -33.11 9.79
C LYS A 138 5.14 -34.28 8.92
N PHE A 139 4.94 -34.17 7.60
CA PHE A 139 5.35 -35.15 6.60
C PHE A 139 6.66 -34.76 5.89
N SER A 140 7.34 -33.70 6.35
CA SER A 140 8.67 -33.36 5.85
C SER A 140 9.67 -34.48 6.15
N ARG A 141 10.61 -34.70 5.23
CA ARG A 141 11.68 -35.71 5.34
C ARG A 141 12.39 -35.62 6.69
N GLU A 142 12.69 -34.40 7.14
CA GLU A 142 13.42 -34.16 8.39
C GLU A 142 12.57 -34.43 9.64
N ASN A 143 11.27 -34.15 9.63
CA ASN A 143 10.39 -34.54 10.75
C ASN A 143 10.14 -36.05 10.80
N ILE A 144 10.03 -36.72 9.65
CA ILE A 144 9.95 -38.18 9.59
C ILE A 144 11.27 -38.81 10.10
N TYR A 145 12.41 -38.23 9.73
CA TYR A 145 13.72 -38.67 10.20
C TYR A 145 13.89 -38.55 11.72
N THR A 146 13.54 -37.40 12.32
CA THR A 146 13.66 -37.22 13.78
C THR A 146 12.71 -38.11 14.56
N GLN A 147 11.47 -38.32 14.07
CA GLN A 147 10.53 -39.27 14.67
C GLN A 147 11.02 -40.72 14.57
N LEU A 148 11.57 -41.13 13.42
CA LEU A 148 12.12 -42.47 13.23
C LEU A 148 13.34 -42.69 14.12
N LEU A 149 14.26 -41.71 14.19
CA LEU A 149 15.44 -41.73 15.06
C LEU A 149 15.05 -41.81 16.55
N SER A 150 14.03 -41.06 17.00
CA SER A 150 13.48 -41.22 18.34
C SER A 150 13.00 -42.65 18.55
N SER A 151 12.13 -43.16 17.67
CA SER A 151 11.53 -44.50 17.81
C SER A 151 12.56 -45.65 17.88
N VAL A 152 13.75 -45.47 17.29
CA VAL A 152 14.90 -46.39 17.39
C VAL A 152 15.58 -46.28 18.76
N ASN A 153 15.78 -45.06 19.26
CA ASN A 153 16.37 -44.81 20.58
C ASN A 153 15.41 -45.23 21.71
N ASP A 154 14.11 -44.99 21.56
CA ASP A 154 13.06 -45.39 22.50
C ASP A 154 12.97 -46.92 22.60
N SER A 155 13.00 -47.65 21.48
CA SER A 155 13.07 -49.12 21.49
C SER A 155 14.39 -49.65 22.05
N ARG A 156 15.51 -48.95 21.86
CA ARG A 156 16.78 -49.32 22.49
C ARG A 156 16.67 -49.21 24.01
N ARG A 157 16.23 -48.05 24.50
CA ARG A 157 16.05 -47.76 25.92
C ARG A 157 15.04 -48.69 26.59
N LEU A 158 13.96 -49.07 25.90
CA LEU A 158 13.01 -50.07 26.38
C LEU A 158 13.66 -51.46 26.49
N THR A 159 14.45 -51.87 25.50
CA THR A 159 15.19 -53.14 25.56
C THR A 159 16.21 -53.17 26.70
N GLU A 160 16.93 -52.06 26.89
CA GLU A 160 17.88 -51.86 28.00
C GLU A 160 17.15 -51.88 29.34
N SER A 161 16.03 -51.15 29.48
CA SER A 161 15.18 -51.17 30.68
C SER A 161 14.60 -52.56 31.02
N ILE A 162 14.28 -53.39 30.02
CA ILE A 162 13.82 -54.78 30.23
C ILE A 162 14.98 -55.65 30.74
N GLN A 163 16.18 -55.48 30.18
CA GLN A 163 17.40 -56.16 30.62
C GLN A 163 17.79 -55.74 32.05
N ASP A 164 17.81 -54.45 32.34
CA ASP A 164 18.17 -53.90 33.64
C ASP A 164 17.15 -54.29 34.72
N SER A 165 15.85 -54.33 34.38
CA SER A 165 14.81 -54.83 35.30
C SER A 165 15.06 -56.30 35.68
N PHE A 166 15.33 -57.17 34.71
CA PHE A 166 15.63 -58.58 34.95
C PHE A 166 16.92 -58.75 35.78
N LEU A 167 17.98 -58.02 35.45
CA LEU A 167 19.25 -58.06 36.20
C LEU A 167 19.13 -57.46 37.62
N SER A 168 18.17 -56.57 37.87
CA SER A 168 17.95 -55.97 39.21
C SER A 168 17.30 -56.93 40.21
N HIS A 169 16.67 -58.01 39.74
CA HIS A 169 15.95 -58.95 40.59
C HIS A 169 16.92 -60.06 41.05
N THR A 170 17.63 -59.81 42.15
CA THR A 170 18.70 -60.70 42.66
C THR A 170 18.21 -61.96 43.39
N VAL A 171 16.92 -62.29 43.29
CA VAL A 171 16.32 -63.52 43.82
C VAL A 171 16.30 -64.57 42.70
N ASP A 172 16.33 -65.85 43.05
CA ASP A 172 16.21 -66.95 42.07
C ASP A 172 14.96 -66.75 41.19
N HIS A 173 15.19 -66.64 39.88
CA HIS A 173 14.12 -66.44 38.91
C HIS A 173 13.48 -67.79 38.55
N ASP A 174 12.18 -67.92 38.81
CA ASP A 174 11.40 -69.06 38.31
C ASP A 174 11.51 -69.20 36.78
N GLU A 175 11.54 -70.44 36.29
CA GLU A 175 11.65 -70.75 34.85
C GLU A 175 10.59 -70.02 34.01
N ALA A 176 9.38 -69.87 34.53
CA ALA A 176 8.30 -69.11 33.90
C ALA A 176 8.65 -67.62 33.67
N VAL A 177 9.32 -66.98 34.63
CA VAL A 177 9.77 -65.58 34.53
C VAL A 177 10.91 -65.45 33.53
N ILE A 178 11.84 -66.42 33.50
CA ILE A 178 12.92 -66.48 32.51
C ILE A 178 12.35 -66.63 31.09
N LEU A 179 11.37 -67.52 30.90
CA LEU A 179 10.72 -67.73 29.60
C LEU A 179 9.91 -66.51 29.15
N GLU A 180 9.21 -65.83 30.05
CA GLU A 180 8.52 -64.57 29.73
C GLU A 180 9.51 -63.44 29.39
N PHE A 181 10.59 -63.26 30.16
CA PHE A 181 11.66 -62.32 29.83
C PHE A 181 12.24 -62.60 28.44
N ILE A 182 12.59 -63.85 28.13
CA ILE A 182 13.13 -64.24 26.82
C ILE A 182 12.13 -63.94 25.69
N ARG A 183 10.83 -64.18 25.90
CA ARG A 183 9.78 -63.87 24.93
C ARG A 183 9.68 -62.36 24.68
N ASN A 184 9.53 -61.58 25.74
CA ASN A 184 9.29 -60.14 25.68
C ASN A 184 10.53 -59.40 25.15
N TYR A 185 11.73 -59.77 25.61
CA TYR A 185 13.00 -59.24 25.10
C TYR A 185 13.19 -59.55 23.61
N LYS A 186 12.91 -60.77 23.14
CA LYS A 186 13.00 -61.13 21.71
C LYS A 186 12.03 -60.32 20.86
N GLN A 187 10.80 -60.06 21.34
CA GLN A 187 9.82 -59.24 20.63
C GLN A 187 10.31 -57.79 20.47
N GLU A 188 10.68 -57.13 21.56
CA GLU A 188 11.17 -55.74 21.51
C GLU A 188 12.51 -55.61 20.75
N ARG A 189 13.42 -56.58 20.88
CA ARG A 189 14.69 -56.56 20.13
C ARG A 189 14.46 -56.72 18.62
N THR A 190 13.49 -57.53 18.21
CA THR A 190 13.10 -57.68 16.79
C THR A 190 12.53 -56.37 16.25
N LEU A 191 11.66 -55.72 17.03
CA LEU A 191 11.07 -54.42 16.72
C LEU A 191 12.13 -53.30 16.66
N TYR A 192 13.11 -53.30 17.55
CA TYR A 192 14.27 -52.40 17.51
C TYR A 192 15.08 -52.56 16.20
N TYR A 193 15.44 -53.79 15.82
CA TYR A 193 16.19 -54.02 14.58
C TYR A 193 15.39 -53.63 13.33
N LEU A 194 14.08 -53.89 13.30
CA LEU A 194 13.19 -53.45 12.21
C LEU A 194 13.14 -51.91 12.08
N ARG A 195 13.08 -51.18 13.20
CA ARG A 195 13.15 -49.71 13.18
C ARG A 195 14.53 -49.21 12.74
N LYS A 196 15.61 -49.84 13.20
CA LYS A 196 16.99 -49.52 12.80
C LYS A 196 17.22 -49.73 11.29
N GLU A 197 16.70 -50.82 10.72
CA GLU A 197 16.81 -51.10 9.29
C GLU A 197 16.03 -50.07 8.45
N LYS A 198 14.80 -49.72 8.87
CA LYS A 198 14.02 -48.65 8.24
C LYS A 198 14.77 -47.31 8.24
N LEU A 199 15.48 -46.98 9.31
CA LEU A 199 16.32 -45.78 9.40
C LEU A 199 17.52 -45.82 8.43
N SER A 200 18.17 -46.99 8.26
CA SER A 200 19.23 -47.15 7.25
C SER A 200 18.69 -46.92 5.84
N ARG A 201 17.61 -47.63 5.47
CA ARG A 201 16.96 -47.51 4.16
C ARG A 201 16.48 -46.08 3.87
N PHE A 202 16.07 -45.34 4.90
CA PHE A 202 15.70 -43.92 4.79
C PHE A 202 16.91 -43.03 4.50
N ASN A 203 18.04 -43.26 5.19
CA ASN A 203 19.30 -42.54 4.94
C ASN A 203 19.89 -42.85 3.55
N GLU A 204 19.71 -44.08 3.06
CA GLU A 204 20.02 -44.52 1.69
C GLU A 204 19.13 -43.84 0.62
N ASN A 205 18.17 -42.99 1.01
CA ASN A 205 17.08 -42.44 0.18
C ASN A 205 16.25 -43.52 -0.55
N ARG A 206 16.31 -44.77 -0.08
CA ARG A 206 15.68 -45.96 -0.68
C ARG A 206 14.21 -46.13 -0.26
N VAL A 207 13.64 -45.09 0.37
CA VAL A 207 12.26 -45.04 0.90
C VAL A 207 11.57 -43.83 0.28
N GLY A 208 10.99 -44.04 -0.91
CA GLY A 208 10.37 -43.00 -1.73
C GLY A 208 10.91 -43.07 -3.16
N GLY A 209 10.12 -43.62 -4.07
CA GLY A 209 10.51 -43.84 -5.48
C GLY A 209 10.46 -42.56 -6.33
N LEU A 210 11.18 -41.51 -5.93
CA LEU A 210 11.42 -40.30 -6.72
C LEU A 210 12.92 -40.06 -6.86
N SER A 211 13.50 -40.76 -7.84
CA SER A 211 14.86 -40.59 -8.38
C SER A 211 14.76 -40.49 -9.90
#